data_AF-A0A2N2WY31-F1
#
_entry.id   AF-A0A2N2WY31-F1
#
_cell.length_a   1.000
_cell.length_b   1.000
_cell.length_c   1.000
_cell.angle_alpha   90.00
_cell.angle_beta   90.00
_cell.angle_gamma   90.00
#
_symmetry.space_group_name_H-M   'P 1'
#
loop_
_entity.id
_entity.type
_entity.pdbx_description
1 polymer ?
#
loop_
_entity_poly.entity_id
_entity_poly.type
_entity_poly.pdbx_seq_one_letter_code
_entity_poly.pdbx_strand_id
1 'polypeptide(L)' 'MKKNKVLLLALLGAIIGVAVVRMFFLNSIQIMGWKLFWNNLASLNFDMFENVFESATFGKSVLGFLIGGFLGILSSKKL' A
#
# COMPACT_ATOMS: atom_id res chain seq x y z
N MET A 1 -8.80 19.86 -15.88
CA MET A 1 -9.23 18.47 -16.17
C MET A 1 -8.09 17.46 -16.27
N LYS A 2 -6.93 17.77 -16.90
CA LYS A 2 -5.79 16.82 -17.00
C LYS A 2 -5.17 16.39 -15.66
N LYS A 3 -5.00 17.32 -14.70
CA LYS A 3 -4.41 17.03 -13.37
C LYS A 3 -5.21 15.98 -12.58
N ASN A 4 -6.54 16.05 -12.62
CA ASN A 4 -7.41 15.10 -11.91
C ASN A 4 -7.28 13.68 -12.49
N LYS A 5 -7.10 13.53 -13.81
CA LYS A 5 -6.88 12.23 -14.44
C LYS A 5 -5.52 11.63 -14.05
N VAL A 6 -4.47 12.45 -14.01
CA VAL A 6 -3.13 12.02 -13.56
C VAL A 6 -3.18 11.54 -12.11
N LEU A 7 -3.82 12.32 -11.23
CA LEU A 7 -3.99 11.95 -9.83
C LEU A 7 -4.76 10.64 -9.69
N LEU A 8 -5.85 10.47 -10.44
CA LEU A 8 -6.67 9.25 -10.41
C LEU A 8 -5.87 8.02 -10.87
N LEU A 9 -5.10 8.14 -11.96
CA LEU A 9 -4.24 7.06 -12.46
C LEU A 9 -3.11 6.73 -11.49
N ALA A 10 -2.52 7.73 -10.84
CA ALA A 10 -1.52 7.52 -9.80
C ALA A 10 -2.11 6.76 -8.60
N LEU A 11 -3.30 7.16 -8.12
CA LEU A 11 -3.95 6.49 -7.00
C LEU A 11 -4.36 5.05 -7.35
N LEU A 12 -4.92 4.83 -8.54
CA LEU A 12 -5.26 3.48 -9.01
C LEU A 12 -4.02 2.60 -9.12
N GLY A 13 -2.95 3.12 -9.72
CA GLY A 13 -1.67 2.42 -9.80
C GLY A 13 -1.13 2.06 -8.42
N ALA A 14 -1.19 2.99 -7.47
CA ALA A 14 -0.71 2.77 -6.11
C ALA A 14 -1.53 1.69 -5.36
N ILE A 15 -2.87 1.72 -5.49
CA ILE A 15 -3.75 0.69 -4.91
C ILE A 15 -3.46 -0.69 -5.52
N ILE A 16 -3.33 -0.76 -6.85
CA ILE A 16 -3.01 -2.00 -7.55
C ILE A 16 -1.63 -2.53 -7.09
N GLY A 17 -0.63 -1.66 -6.98
CA GLY A 17 0.70 -2.02 -6.51
C GLY A 17 0.70 -2.63 -5.10
N VAL A 18 -0.05 -2.03 -4.17
CA VAL A 18 -0.25 -2.60 -2.83
C VAL A 18 -0.96 -3.96 -2.90
N ALA A 19 -2.00 -4.09 -3.74
CA ALA A 19 -2.73 -5.35 -3.89
C ALA A 19 -1.84 -6.48 -4.44
N VAL A 20 -0.98 -6.19 -5.42
CA VAL A 20 0.00 -7.14 -5.96
C VAL A 20 1.00 -7.58 -4.90
N VAL A 21 1.56 -6.64 -4.13
CA VAL A 21 2.45 -6.96 -3.00
C VAL A 21 1.75 -7.89 -2.01
N ARG A 22 0.49 -7.59 -1.69
CA ARG A 22 -0.28 -8.40 -0.75
C ARG A 22 -0.53 -9.82 -1.25
N MET A 23 -0.79 -10.00 -2.55
CA MET A 23 -1.09 -11.32 -3.12
C MET A 23 0.16 -12.19 -3.30
N PHE A 24 1.30 -11.59 -3.67
CA PHE A 24 2.48 -12.37 -4.12
C PHE A 24 3.70 -12.26 -3.21
N PHE A 25 3.84 -11.21 -2.40
CA PHE A 25 5.09 -10.89 -1.69
C PHE A 25 4.98 -10.93 -0.16
N LEU A 26 3.77 -11.10 0.38
CA LEU A 26 3.55 -11.29 1.81
C LEU A 26 3.40 -12.78 2.12
N ASN A 27 4.09 -13.24 3.16
CA ASN A 27 3.90 -14.58 3.70
C ASN A 27 2.69 -14.65 4.65
N SER A 28 2.28 -15.86 5.03
CA SER A 28 1.09 -16.06 5.87
C SER A 28 1.16 -15.35 7.23
N ILE A 29 2.35 -15.26 7.84
CA ILE A 29 2.56 -14.56 9.12
C ILE A 29 2.37 -13.06 8.94
N GLN A 30 2.92 -12.48 7.88
CA GLN A 30 2.79 -11.07 7.54
C GLN A 30 1.32 -10.69 7.27
N ILE A 31 0.58 -11.54 6.57
CA ILE A 31 -0.86 -11.35 6.31
C ILE A 31 -1.66 -11.41 7.62
N MET A 32 -1.33 -12.37 8.50
CA MET A 32 -2.01 -12.53 9.79
C MET A 32 -1.75 -11.34 10.71
N GLY A 33 -0.48 -10.91 10.85
CA GLY A 33 -0.12 -9.72 11.63
C GLY A 33 -0.81 -8.46 11.11
N TRP A 34 -0.90 -8.29 9.79
CA TRP A 34 -1.63 -7.18 9.17
C TRP A 34 -3.14 -7.22 9.48
N LYS A 35 -3.77 -8.39 9.40
CA LYS A 35 -5.19 -8.54 9.77
C LYS A 35 -5.43 -8.23 11.26
N LEU A 36 -4.56 -8.71 12.14
CA LEU A 36 -4.66 -8.45 13.58
C LEU A 36 -4.51 -6.95 13.88
N PHE A 37 -3.56 -6.28 13.22
CA PHE A 37 -3.41 -4.83 13.35
C PHE A 37 -4.70 -4.09 12.97
N TRP A 38 -5.29 -4.36 11.80
CA TRP A 38 -6.53 -3.69 11.38
C TRP A 38 -7.72 -4.03 12.28
N ASN A 39 -7.81 -5.25 12.77
CA ASN A 39 -8.87 -5.66 13.70
C ASN A 39 -8.75 -4.94 15.06
N ASN A 40 -7.53 -4.68 15.52
CA ASN A 40 -7.26 -3.99 16.78
C ASN A 40 -7.06 -2.47 16.59
N LEU A 41 -7.25 -1.93 15.38
CA LEU A 41 -7.08 -0.49 15.12
C LEU A 41 -8.05 0.34 15.97
N ALA A 42 -9.24 -0.18 16.22
CA ALA A 42 -10.26 0.46 17.05
C ALA A 42 -9.85 0.58 18.53
N SER A 43 -8.90 -0.23 19.02
CA SER A 43 -8.44 -0.17 20.40
C SER A 43 -7.27 0.80 20.63
N LEU A 44 -6.95 1.66 19.64
CA LEU A 44 -5.99 2.78 19.69
C LEU A 44 -4.76 2.55 20.60
N ASN A 45 -4.09 1.42 20.42
CA ASN A 45 -2.81 1.19 21.09
C ASN A 45 -1.69 1.75 20.19
N PHE A 46 -1.21 2.95 20.51
CA PHE A 46 -0.19 3.66 19.73
C PHE A 46 1.13 2.89 19.62
N ASP A 47 1.47 2.07 20.62
CA ASP A 47 2.68 1.23 20.60
C ASP A 47 2.63 0.18 19.49
N MET A 48 1.44 -0.25 19.06
CA MET A 48 1.30 -1.16 17.91
C MET A 48 1.58 -0.46 16.58
N PHE A 49 1.38 0.86 16.48
CA PHE A 49 1.67 1.58 15.24
C PHE A 49 3.17 1.60 14.95
N GLU A 50 4.00 1.89 15.95
CA GLU A 50 5.47 1.89 15.80
C GLU A 50 5.97 0.55 15.26
N ASN A 51 5.55 -0.55 15.90
CA ASN A 51 5.85 -1.91 15.46
C ASN A 51 5.37 -2.22 14.03
N VAL A 52 4.26 -1.61 13.59
CA VAL A 52 3.71 -1.79 12.25
C VAL A 52 4.50 -1.00 11.21
N PHE A 53 4.92 0.23 11.52
CA PHE A 53 5.78 1.03 10.65
C PHE A 53 7.14 0.37 10.43
N GLU A 54 7.69 -0.29 11.46
CA GLU A 54 8.93 -1.07 11.35
C GLU A 54 8.72 -2.44 10.68
N SER A 55 7.47 -2.90 10.53
CA SER A 55 7.19 -4.20 9.95
C SER A 55 7.58 -4.29 8.48
N ALA A 56 8.16 -5.43 8.08
CA ALA A 56 8.42 -5.74 6.68
C ALA A 56 7.15 -5.70 5.82
N THR A 57 5.97 -5.95 6.40
CA THR A 57 4.68 -5.87 5.71
C THR A 57 4.37 -4.45 5.27
N PHE A 58 4.53 -3.48 6.17
CA PHE A 58 4.31 -2.07 5.87
C PHE A 58 5.33 -1.57 4.84
N GLY A 59 6.62 -1.85 5.05
CA GLY A 59 7.68 -1.45 4.11
C GLY A 59 7.45 -1.98 2.69
N LYS A 60 7.12 -3.27 2.54
CA LYS A 60 6.78 -3.86 1.23
C LYS A 60 5.55 -3.19 0.61
N SER A 61 4.52 -2.92 1.42
CA SER A 61 3.28 -2.29 0.94
C SER A 61 3.52 -0.85 0.48
N VAL A 62 4.34 -0.08 1.20
CA VAL A 62 4.76 1.27 0.80
C VAL A 62 5.53 1.23 -0.51
N LEU A 63 6.47 0.29 -0.68
CA LEU A 63 7.16 0.12 -1.96
C LEU A 63 6.20 -0.20 -3.11
N GLY A 64 5.24 -1.11 -2.88
CA GLY A 64 4.17 -1.41 -3.84
C GLY A 64 3.34 -0.17 -4.19
N PHE A 65 2.98 0.63 -3.20
CA PHE A 65 2.25 1.89 -3.37
C PHE A 65 3.02 2.88 -4.24
N LEU A 66 4.30 3.10 -3.93
CA LEU A 66 5.15 4.05 -4.66
C LEU A 66 5.43 3.60 -6.09
N ILE A 67 5.79 2.33 -6.29
CA ILE A 67 6.07 1.78 -7.63
C ILE A 67 4.79 1.79 -8.47
N GLY A 68 3.67 1.31 -7.91
CA GLY A 68 2.38 1.29 -8.59
C GLY A 68 1.92 2.70 -8.95
N GLY A 69 2.04 3.65 -8.02
CA GLY A 69 1.69 5.05 -8.27
C GLY A 69 2.55 5.70 -9.34
N PHE A 70 3.86 5.44 -9.33
CA PHE A 70 4.78 5.90 -10.35
C PHE A 70 4.45 5.35 -11.74
N LEU A 71 4.11 4.05 -11.84
CA LEU A 71 3.64 3.44 -13.09
C LEU A 71 2.31 4.04 -13.58
N GLY A 72 1.41 4.36 -12.66
CA GLY A 72 0.17 5.09 -12.97
C GLY A 72 0.43 6.48 -13.56
N ILE A 73 1.39 7.22 -12.98
CA ILE A 73 1.83 8.52 -13.51
C ILE A 73 2.48 8.37 -14.88
N LEU A 74 3.37 7.38 -15.08
CA LEU A 74 3.99 7.12 -16.38
C LEU A 74 2.96 6.79 -17.46
N SER A 75 1.95 6.00 -17.12
CA SER A 75 0.85 5.65 -18.03
C SER A 75 0.04 6.88 -18.42
N SER A 76 -0.14 7.84 -17.50
CA SER A 76 -0.83 9.09 -17.77
C SER A 76 -0.09 10.04 -18.73
N LYS A 77 1.23 9.91 -18.87
CA LYS A 77 2.03 10.71 -19.82
C LYS A 77 1.94 10.22 -21.26
N LYS A 78 1.49 8.97 -21.47
CA LYS A 78 1.27 8.37 -22.79
C LYS A 78 -0.14 8.64 -23.36
N LEU A 79 -1.03 9.23 -22.56
CA LEU A 79 -2.43 9.58 -22.88
C LEU A 79 -2.60 11.09 -23.12
#